data_AF-A0AAV2GQ30-F1
#
_entry.id   AF-A0AAV2GQ30-F1
#
_cell.length_a   1.000
_cell.length_b   1.000
_cell.length_c   1.000
_cell.angle_alpha   90.00
_cell.angle_beta   90.00
_cell.angle_gamma   90.00
#
_symmetry.space_group_name_H-M   'P 1'
#
loop_
_entity.id
_entity.type
_entity.pdbx_description
1 polymer ?
#
loop_
_entity_poly.entity_id
_entity_poly.type
_entity_poly.pdbx_seq_one_letter_code
_entity_poly.pdbx_strand_id
1 'polypeptide(L)' 'MLILLVGLLITSSAATKKNCSDPYVVEDGEDCYKIATAHNMSLEELESMNPDVNCAKLQPGNKLCLEIN' A
#
# COMPACT_ATOMS: atom_id res chain seq x y z
N MET A 1 4.88 43.60 -21.85
CA MET A 1 5.38 42.92 -20.63
C MET A 1 5.14 41.44 -20.83
N LEU A 2 6.23 40.73 -21.09
CA LEU A 2 6.29 39.32 -21.46
C LEU A 2 5.99 38.47 -20.22
N ILE A 3 4.95 37.66 -20.22
CA ILE A 3 4.85 36.54 -19.28
C ILE A 3 4.77 35.26 -20.11
N LEU A 4 5.98 34.74 -20.35
CA LEU A 4 6.27 33.36 -20.72
C LEU A 4 5.64 32.43 -19.68
N LEU A 5 5.10 31.30 -20.15
CA LEU A 5 5.29 29.92 -19.64
C LEU A 5 4.05 29.09 -20.03
N VAL A 6 4.03 28.69 -21.30
CA VAL A 6 3.19 27.60 -21.79
C VAL A 6 3.58 26.33 -21.03
N GLY A 7 2.56 25.58 -20.60
CA GLY A 7 2.65 24.53 -19.60
C GLY A 7 3.76 23.50 -19.81
N LEU A 8 4.59 23.35 -18.79
CA LEU A 8 5.41 22.17 -18.56
C LEU A 8 4.71 21.31 -17.51
N LEU A 9 3.96 20.33 -18.00
CA LEU A 9 3.76 19.01 -17.41
C LEU A 9 3.65 18.94 -15.88
N ILE A 10 2.44 19.15 -15.37
CA ILE A 10 2.03 18.59 -14.07
C ILE A 10 1.96 17.06 -14.18
N THR A 11 3.11 16.37 -14.17
CA THR A 11 3.13 14.94 -13.84
C THR A 11 3.09 14.81 -12.33
N SER A 12 1.96 15.18 -11.72
CA SER A 12 1.62 14.56 -10.44
C SER A 12 1.31 13.11 -10.74
N SER A 13 2.35 12.26 -10.67
CA SER A 13 2.17 10.85 -10.38
C SER A 13 1.62 10.76 -8.96
N ALA A 14 0.34 11.13 -8.80
CA ALA A 14 -0.41 10.78 -7.62
C ALA A 14 -0.37 9.26 -7.60
N ALA A 15 0.44 8.69 -6.69
CA ALA A 15 0.30 7.31 -6.29
C ALA A 15 -1.19 7.15 -5.96
N THR A 16 -1.93 6.50 -6.86
CA THR A 16 -3.31 6.17 -6.63
C THR A 16 -3.29 5.27 -5.41
N LYS A 17 -3.60 5.82 -4.24
CA LYS A 17 -3.89 5.01 -3.06
C LYS A 17 -4.96 4.04 -3.52
N LYS A 18 -4.57 2.78 -3.74
CA LYS A 18 -5.52 1.75 -4.13
C LYS A 18 -6.51 1.68 -2.97
N ASN A 19 -7.77 2.01 -3.25
CA ASN A 19 -8.77 2.04 -2.21
C ASN A 19 -8.99 0.61 -1.74
N CYS A 20 -8.55 0.30 -0.53
CA CYS A 20 -8.75 -0.98 0.12
C CYS A 20 -10.21 -1.09 0.52
N SER A 21 -11.03 -1.45 -0.46
CA SER A 21 -12.48 -1.55 -0.27
C SER A 21 -12.81 -2.71 0.66
N ASP A 22 -12.01 -3.79 0.58
CA ASP A 22 -12.10 -4.96 1.44
C ASP A 22 -10.73 -5.26 2.08
N PRO A 23 -10.52 -4.90 3.36
CA PRO A 23 -9.27 -5.19 4.03
C PRO A 23 -9.18 -6.68 4.41
N TYR A 24 -7.98 -7.24 4.26
CA TYR A 24 -7.62 -8.53 4.83
C TYR A 24 -7.50 -8.43 6.34
N VAL A 25 -8.02 -9.42 7.07
CA VAL A 25 -7.93 -9.48 8.53
C VAL A 25 -6.91 -10.53 8.90
N VAL A 26 -5.84 -10.09 9.57
CA VAL A 26 -4.71 -10.94 9.98
C VAL A 26 -5.20 -12.05 10.92
N GLU A 27 -4.78 -13.29 10.64
CA GLU A 27 -5.07 -14.46 11.46
C GLU A 27 -3.95 -14.74 12.48
N ASP A 28 -4.20 -15.68 13.40
CA ASP A 28 -3.22 -16.07 14.41
C ASP A 28 -2.01 -16.79 13.79
N GLY A 29 -0.80 -16.41 14.22
CA GLY A 29 0.45 -17.00 13.73
C GLY A 29 0.98 -16.44 12.40
N GLU A 30 0.29 -15.46 11.81
CA GLU A 30 0.72 -14.77 10.61
C GLU A 30 1.68 -13.62 10.89
N ASP A 31 2.47 -13.28 9.87
CA ASP A 31 3.32 -12.10 9.83
C ASP A 31 3.24 -11.49 8.43
N CYS A 32 3.69 -10.24 8.27
CA CYS A 32 3.60 -9.54 6.99
C CYS A 32 4.33 -10.29 5.85
N TYR A 33 5.39 -11.04 6.14
CA TYR A 33 6.13 -11.77 5.12
C TYR A 33 5.32 -12.96 4.58
N LYS A 34 4.71 -13.75 5.48
CA LYS A 34 3.83 -14.86 5.09
C LYS A 34 2.63 -14.35 4.30
N ILE A 35 1.99 -13.26 4.75
CA ILE A 35 0.84 -12.67 4.07
C ILE A 35 1.25 -12.17 2.68
N ALA A 36 2.32 -11.38 2.57
CA ALA A 36 2.79 -10.88 1.28
C ALA A 36 3.09 -12.04 0.31
N THR A 37 3.79 -13.08 0.78
CA THR A 37 4.13 -14.26 -0.01
C THR A 37 2.88 -15.02 -0.47
N ALA A 38 1.91 -15.23 0.42
CA ALA A 38 0.65 -15.90 0.12
C ALA A 38 -0.18 -15.16 -0.94
N HIS A 39 -0.05 -13.83 -0.98
CA HIS A 39 -0.74 -12.95 -1.92
C HIS A 39 0.12 -12.56 -3.14
N ASN A 40 1.24 -13.25 -3.38
CA ASN A 40 2.14 -13.03 -4.52
C ASN A 40 2.65 -11.58 -4.64
N MET A 41 2.87 -10.91 -3.51
CA MET A 41 3.41 -9.55 -3.46
C MET A 41 4.70 -9.49 -2.64
N SER A 42 5.47 -8.44 -2.83
CA SER A 42 6.67 -8.23 -2.01
C SER A 42 6.29 -7.66 -0.63
N LEU A 43 7.13 -7.90 0.37
CA LEU A 43 6.94 -7.28 1.70
C LEU A 43 6.94 -5.75 1.61
N GLU A 44 7.83 -5.19 0.79
CA GLU A 44 7.95 -3.75 0.59
C GLU A 44 6.70 -3.14 -0.06
N GLU A 45 6.10 -3.85 -1.01
CA GLU A 45 4.82 -3.47 -1.62
C GLU A 45 3.69 -3.50 -0.58
N LEU A 46 3.60 -4.56 0.22
CA LEU A 46 2.63 -4.66 1.30
C LEU A 46 2.79 -3.52 2.31
N GLU A 47 4.01 -3.22 2.75
CA GLU A 47 4.30 -2.13 3.69
C GLU A 47 3.98 -0.76 3.08
N SER A 48 4.29 -0.55 1.80
CA SER A 48 3.99 0.70 1.10
C SER A 48 2.49 0.99 1.00
N MET A 49 1.67 -0.05 0.89
CA MET A 49 0.21 0.04 0.88
C MET A 49 -0.38 0.25 2.29
N ASN A 50 0.38 -0.10 3.33
CA ASN A 50 -0.05 -0.07 4.73
C ASN A 50 0.90 0.80 5.59
N PRO A 51 1.11 2.09 5.26
CA PRO A 51 2.10 2.93 5.94
C PRO A 51 1.80 3.16 7.43
N ASP A 52 0.55 2.94 7.85
CA ASP A 52 0.10 3.07 9.23
C ASP A 52 0.26 1.76 10.03
N VAL A 53 0.68 0.67 9.38
CA VAL A 53 0.87 -0.63 10.01
C VAL A 53 2.34 -0.88 10.26
N ASN A 54 2.66 -1.27 11.50
CA ASN A 54 4.00 -1.72 11.86
C ASN A 54 4.04 -3.26 11.82
N CYS A 55 4.67 -3.82 10.80
CA CYS A 55 4.80 -5.27 10.62
C CYS A 55 5.49 -5.99 11.78
N ALA A 56 6.40 -5.34 12.51
CA ALA A 56 7.04 -5.92 13.69
C ALA A 56 6.10 -6.01 14.92
N LYS A 57 4.94 -5.35 14.85
CA LYS A 57 3.90 -5.35 15.89
C LYS A 57 2.55 -5.82 15.33
N LEU A 58 2.57 -6.56 14.22
CA LEU A 58 1.35 -7.09 13.62
C LEU A 58 0.67 -8.05 14.61
N GLN A 59 -0.63 -7.90 14.78
CA GLN A 59 -1.44 -8.72 15.68
C GLN A 59 -2.64 -9.31 14.93
N PRO A 60 -3.17 -10.46 15.37
CA PRO A 60 -4.42 -10.99 14.85
C PRO A 60 -5.54 -9.95 14.97
N GLY A 61 -6.38 -9.86 13.93
CA GLY A 61 -7.43 -8.84 13.81
C GLY A 61 -6.97 -7.50 13.23
N ASN A 62 -5.67 -7.29 12.99
CA ASN A 62 -5.21 -6.14 12.22
C ASN A 62 -5.75 -6.21 10.79
N LYS A 63 -5.93 -5.02 10.19
CA LYS A 63 -6.48 -4.87 8.84
C LYS A 63 -5.38 -4.44 7.89
N LEU A 64 -5.19 -5.22 6.83
CA LEU A 64 -4.22 -4.93 5.78
C LEU A 64 -4.94 -4.68 4.45
N CYS A 65 -4.45 -3.68 3.74
CA CYS A 65 -4.64 -3.47 2.33
C CYS A 65 -3.80 -4.48 1.54
N LEU A 66 -4.44 -5.30 0.71
CA LEU A 66 -3.74 -6.20 -0.20
C LEU A 66 -4.03 -5.82 -1.65
N GLU A 67 -3.08 -6.12 -2.54
CA GLU A 67 -3.28 -6.01 -3.97
C GLU A 67 -4.19 -7.16 -4.42
N ILE A 68 -5.46 -6.86 -4.74
CA ILE A 68 -6.32 -7.83 -5.43
C ILE A 68 -5.93 -7.78 -6.91
N ASN A 69 -5.37 -8.87 -7.41
CA ASN A 69 -5.02 -9.09 -8.82
C ASN A 69 -5.93 -10.18 -9.41
#